data_AF-A0A3R9NIM5-F1
#
_entry.id   AF-A0A3R9NIM5-F1
#
_cell.length_a   1.000
_cell.length_b   1.000
_cell.length_c   1.000
_cell.angle_alpha   90.00
_cell.angle_beta   90.00
_cell.angle_gamma   90.00
#
_symmetry.space_group_name_H-M   'P 1'
#
loop_
_entity.id
_entity.type
_entity.pdbx_description
1 polymer ?
#
loop_
_entity_poly.entity_id
_entity_poly.type
_entity_poly.pdbx_seq_one_letter_code
_entity_poly.pdbx_strand_id
1 'polypeptide(L)'
;MRYPLRWFAASLLSLSVLSCAKQDNLPSPVAATTAPTAADVSSAGFPEGFETGTKTAYTTGSVTLGSGSWTLNDALLAGTTADPKTGAQSARVRNSGSLTMNFNATTGAGIVTVQHAVYGTDGSSTWELWVSQNSGSSYVKVGSTITSSSATLSTASFTVNLTGNIRLQIRKTDGTTNRVNFDNITMEQYSGGGTGGGGTTTGAKKFLFDATHAETAGNADWVLDVDGGVVPRYPTPAASGITSTTAETYWTGAVSAWGVALVKLGHSVENLPVGTAITYGNASNPQDLSNYNVFVVDEPNTVFTAAEKTAILNFVKNGGGLCMISDHDISDRNNDGWDSPAIWNDLMTNNSVQANPFGFSIDLTNIVETSSNVLASSTNTILNGSQGAVTQLKFSNGATITKTSGSVATPLVWRATSAQGNTNILCASSTFGTGRVFVIGDSSPADDGTGSPGNTVYPGWTEIASHAKLHLNASLWLAKLQ
;
A
#
# COMPACT_ATOMS: atom_id res chain seq x y z
N MET A 1 -76.83 -25.33 -47.79
CA MET A 1 -75.85 -25.27 -48.90
C MET A 1 -75.75 -23.83 -49.38
N ARG A 2 -74.53 -23.34 -49.63
CA ARG A 2 -74.13 -21.99 -50.12
C ARG A 2 -73.75 -20.97 -49.03
N TYR A 3 -72.45 -20.80 -48.85
CA TYR A 3 -71.78 -19.55 -48.44
C TYR A 3 -71.85 -18.54 -49.62
N PRO A 4 -71.81 -17.21 -49.38
CA PRO A 4 -70.54 -16.54 -49.08
C PRO A 4 -70.63 -15.42 -48.02
N LEU A 5 -69.63 -15.39 -47.14
CA LEU A 5 -69.33 -14.30 -46.23
C LEU A 5 -68.30 -13.38 -46.93
N ARG A 6 -68.56 -12.07 -46.97
CA ARG A 6 -67.58 -11.09 -47.41
C ARG A 6 -67.46 -9.88 -46.46
N TRP A 7 -66.24 -9.76 -45.94
CA TRP A 7 -65.45 -8.53 -45.67
C TRP A 7 -65.86 -7.64 -44.48
N PHE A 8 -64.96 -7.56 -43.48
CA PHE A 8 -64.31 -6.30 -43.12
C PHE A 8 -62.95 -6.54 -42.45
N ALA A 9 -62.07 -5.57 -42.67
CA ALA A 9 -60.62 -5.58 -42.51
C ALA A 9 -60.10 -5.55 -41.06
N ALA A 10 -58.90 -6.12 -40.86
CA ALA A 10 -57.77 -5.45 -40.21
C ALA A 10 -56.50 -6.32 -40.35
N SER A 11 -55.58 -5.88 -41.21
CA SER A 11 -54.26 -6.50 -41.41
C SER A 11 -53.23 -5.75 -40.56
N LEU A 12 -52.66 -6.40 -39.54
CA LEU A 12 -51.41 -5.95 -38.91
C LEU A 12 -50.25 -6.69 -39.60
N LEU A 13 -49.55 -5.96 -40.45
CA LEU A 13 -48.37 -6.40 -41.19
C LEU A 13 -47.12 -6.14 -40.35
N SER A 14 -46.43 -7.20 -39.96
CA SER A 14 -45.11 -7.17 -39.33
C SER A 14 -44.04 -6.82 -40.38
N LEU A 15 -43.51 -5.61 -40.34
CA LEU A 15 -42.32 -5.22 -41.11
C LEU A 15 -41.06 -5.78 -40.44
N SER A 16 -40.50 -6.83 -41.02
CA SER A 16 -39.14 -7.29 -40.76
C SER A 16 -38.18 -6.51 -41.66
N VAL A 17 -37.36 -5.65 -41.05
CA VAL A 17 -36.32 -4.91 -41.77
C VAL A 17 -35.04 -5.76 -41.77
N LEU A 18 -34.78 -6.42 -42.89
CA LEU A 18 -33.48 -7.02 -43.22
C LEU A 18 -32.48 -5.90 -43.49
N SER A 19 -31.66 -5.56 -42.50
CA SER A 19 -30.46 -4.76 -42.70
C SER A 19 -29.28 -5.66 -43.04
N CYS A 20 -28.82 -5.60 -44.29
CA CYS A 20 -27.48 -6.06 -44.65
C CYS A 20 -26.46 -5.08 -44.09
N ALA A 21 -25.87 -5.40 -42.93
CA ALA A 21 -24.67 -4.74 -42.47
C ALA A 21 -23.45 -5.47 -43.03
N LYS A 22 -22.70 -4.74 -43.85
CA LYS A 22 -21.38 -5.08 -44.38
C LYS A 22 -20.46 -5.45 -43.21
N GLN A 23 -19.81 -6.61 -43.29
CA GLN A 23 -18.81 -7.02 -42.31
C GLN A 23 -17.54 -6.23 -42.58
N ASP A 24 -17.40 -5.07 -41.95
CA ASP A 24 -16.12 -4.37 -41.90
C ASP A 24 -15.17 -5.22 -41.06
N ASN A 25 -14.16 -5.80 -41.71
CA ASN A 25 -13.01 -6.41 -41.07
C ASN A 25 -12.18 -5.31 -40.38
N LEU A 26 -12.71 -4.77 -39.28
CA LEU A 26 -11.93 -3.98 -38.35
C LEU A 26 -10.91 -4.92 -37.69
N PRO A 27 -9.63 -4.54 -37.61
CA PRO A 27 -8.65 -5.30 -36.85
C PRO A 27 -9.18 -5.51 -35.42
N SER A 28 -9.00 -6.71 -34.87
CA SER A 28 -9.30 -7.00 -33.47
C SER A 28 -8.74 -5.89 -32.58
N PRO A 29 -9.46 -5.45 -31.53
CA PRO A 29 -8.92 -4.46 -30.61
C PRO A 29 -7.60 -4.99 -30.07
N VAL A 30 -6.53 -4.28 -30.37
CA VAL A 30 -5.22 -4.53 -29.75
C VAL A 30 -5.47 -4.45 -28.26
N ALA A 31 -5.23 -5.57 -27.56
CA ALA A 31 -5.30 -5.62 -26.12
C ALA A 31 -4.47 -4.44 -25.58
N ALA A 32 -5.08 -3.63 -24.71
CA ALA A 32 -4.36 -2.58 -24.01
C ALA A 32 -3.19 -3.23 -23.27
N THR A 33 -1.98 -2.97 -23.74
CA THR A 33 -0.74 -3.36 -23.06
C THR A 33 -0.72 -2.60 -21.74
N THR A 34 -0.97 -3.31 -20.65
CA THR A 34 -0.76 -2.80 -19.30
C THR A 34 0.72 -2.41 -19.16
N ALA A 35 0.96 -1.14 -18.84
CA ALA A 35 2.28 -0.62 -18.54
C ALA A 35 2.87 -1.38 -17.34
N PRO A 36 4.18 -1.67 -17.32
CA PRO A 36 4.78 -2.42 -16.24
C PRO A 36 4.90 -1.56 -14.98
N THR A 37 4.39 -2.09 -13.88
CA THR A 37 4.41 -1.55 -12.52
C THR A 37 5.77 -1.80 -11.85
N ALA A 38 6.65 -0.81 -11.90
CA ALA A 38 7.89 -0.78 -11.13
C ALA A 38 8.11 0.62 -10.54
N ALA A 39 7.07 1.18 -9.90
CA ALA A 39 7.06 2.57 -9.47
C ALA A 39 7.39 2.80 -7.99
N ASP A 40 7.38 1.85 -7.04
CA ASP A 40 7.07 2.24 -5.65
C ASP A 40 8.26 2.44 -4.65
N VAL A 41 9.52 2.64 -5.11
CA VAL A 41 10.69 2.87 -4.20
C VAL A 41 10.96 4.36 -4.08
N SER A 42 11.15 4.97 -2.91
CA SER A 42 11.61 6.38 -2.88
C SER A 42 12.99 6.53 -3.54
N SER A 43 13.15 7.55 -4.38
CA SER A 43 14.43 7.92 -4.97
C SER A 43 15.36 8.46 -3.89
N ALA A 44 16.66 8.13 -3.96
CA ALA A 44 17.63 8.54 -2.95
C ALA A 44 17.63 10.08 -2.79
N GLY A 45 17.53 10.55 -1.55
CA GLY A 45 17.42 11.97 -1.22
C GLY A 45 15.99 12.53 -1.21
N PHE A 46 14.98 11.78 -1.65
CA PHE A 46 13.57 12.18 -1.54
C PHE A 46 12.89 11.54 -0.31
N PRO A 47 11.95 12.24 0.35
CA PRO A 47 11.32 13.50 -0.07
C PRO A 47 12.19 14.75 0.08
N GLU A 48 12.01 15.72 -0.82
CA GLU A 48 12.51 17.09 -0.67
C GLU A 48 11.43 17.94 -0.01
N GLY A 49 11.62 18.24 1.29
CA GLY A 49 10.73 19.08 2.09
C GLY A 49 11.18 20.53 2.23
N PHE A 50 12.27 20.96 1.58
CA PHE A 50 12.82 22.32 1.65
C PHE A 50 13.28 22.79 3.05
N GLU A 51 13.33 21.88 4.03
CA GLU A 51 13.67 22.17 5.42
C GLU A 51 15.16 22.48 5.67
N THR A 52 15.99 22.43 4.64
CA THR A 52 17.42 22.73 4.73
C THR A 52 17.82 23.80 3.72
N GLY A 53 18.89 24.53 4.04
CA GLY A 53 19.38 25.62 3.21
C GLY A 53 18.64 26.95 3.42
N THR A 54 19.14 28.00 2.78
CA THR A 54 18.59 29.35 2.89
C THR A 54 18.75 30.07 1.56
N LYS A 55 17.65 30.61 1.03
CA LYS A 55 17.65 31.51 -0.13
C LYS A 55 16.48 32.47 0.00
N THR A 56 16.73 33.69 0.45
CA THR A 56 15.68 34.66 0.80
C THR A 56 15.33 35.65 -0.31
N ALA A 57 16.10 35.67 -1.39
CA ALA A 57 15.88 36.55 -2.54
C ALA A 57 15.28 35.78 -3.73
N TYR A 58 14.41 36.44 -4.51
CA TYR A 58 13.83 35.87 -5.74
C TYR A 58 14.83 35.74 -6.89
N THR A 59 15.93 36.52 -6.89
CA THR A 59 16.98 36.43 -7.91
C THR A 59 17.48 35.00 -8.09
N THR A 60 17.73 34.57 -9.33
CA THR A 60 18.21 33.20 -9.60
C THR A 60 19.44 32.85 -8.77
N GLY A 61 19.42 31.67 -8.15
CA GLY A 61 20.56 31.15 -7.41
C GLY A 61 20.37 29.69 -7.02
N SER A 62 21.48 28.99 -6.85
CA SER A 62 21.47 27.60 -6.39
C SER A 62 21.55 27.52 -4.86
N VAL A 63 20.86 26.54 -4.27
CA VAL A 63 20.85 26.24 -2.85
C VAL A 63 21.00 24.73 -2.66
N THR A 64 21.70 24.30 -1.63
CA THR A 64 21.81 22.89 -1.26
C THR A 64 20.69 22.57 -0.27
N LEU A 65 19.83 21.61 -0.63
CA LEU A 65 18.67 21.15 0.11
C LEU A 65 18.86 19.68 0.53
N GLY A 66 17.81 19.06 1.10
CA GLY A 66 17.88 17.72 1.69
C GLY A 66 18.09 16.64 0.63
N SER A 67 17.50 16.81 -0.54
CA SER A 67 17.67 15.91 -1.68
C SER A 67 18.94 16.17 -2.48
N GLY A 68 19.51 17.37 -2.39
CA GLY A 68 20.69 17.80 -3.16
C GLY A 68 20.63 19.27 -3.57
N SER A 69 21.43 19.66 -4.56
CA SER A 69 21.46 21.06 -5.02
C SER A 69 20.33 21.37 -6.00
N TRP A 70 19.65 22.50 -5.78
CA TRP A 70 18.58 23.02 -6.63
C TRP A 70 18.85 24.46 -7.05
N THR A 71 18.52 24.81 -8.28
CA THR A 71 18.50 26.18 -8.79
C THR A 71 17.09 26.74 -8.72
N LEU A 72 16.94 27.82 -7.96
CA LEU A 72 15.69 28.53 -7.74
C LEU A 72 15.72 29.84 -8.54
N ASN A 73 14.86 29.97 -9.54
CA ASN A 73 14.68 31.17 -10.38
C ASN A 73 13.32 31.79 -10.09
N ASP A 74 13.29 33.10 -9.81
CA ASP A 74 12.10 33.82 -9.37
C ASP A 74 11.38 33.09 -8.23
N ALA A 75 12.21 32.51 -7.36
CA ALA A 75 11.82 31.63 -6.27
C ALA A 75 12.74 31.81 -5.07
N LEU A 76 12.21 31.56 -3.88
CA LEU A 76 12.93 31.65 -2.60
C LEU A 76 12.45 30.56 -1.63
N LEU A 77 13.12 30.39 -0.51
CA LEU A 77 12.66 29.60 0.64
C LEU A 77 12.14 30.54 1.73
N ALA A 78 10.94 30.28 2.25
CA ALA A 78 10.34 31.10 3.30
C ALA A 78 9.40 30.31 4.21
N GLY A 79 9.31 30.78 5.46
CA GLY A 79 8.53 30.18 6.53
C GLY A 79 7.49 31.11 7.16
N THR A 80 7.04 32.16 6.46
CA THR A 80 6.06 33.10 7.05
C THR A 80 4.69 32.43 7.26
N THR A 81 3.80 33.03 8.03
CA THR A 81 2.44 32.49 8.24
C THR A 81 1.62 32.41 6.94
N ALA A 82 1.98 33.18 5.93
CA ALA A 82 1.36 33.14 4.61
C ALA A 82 1.97 32.09 3.68
N ASP A 83 3.05 31.39 4.09
CA ASP A 83 3.64 30.27 3.36
C ASP A 83 3.05 28.94 3.88
N PRO A 84 2.21 28.25 3.09
CA PRO A 84 1.82 26.88 3.40
C PRO A 84 3.05 25.98 3.33
N LYS A 85 3.23 25.16 4.37
CA LYS A 85 4.42 24.32 4.58
C LYS A 85 4.15 23.25 5.62
N THR A 86 4.95 22.19 5.61
CA THR A 86 5.07 21.19 6.65
C THR A 86 6.46 21.29 7.24
N GLY A 87 6.57 21.87 8.44
CA GLY A 87 7.88 22.19 9.05
C GLY A 87 8.14 23.68 9.08
N ALA A 88 9.40 24.07 8.87
CA ALA A 88 9.87 25.44 9.07
C ALA A 88 9.75 26.30 7.81
N GLN A 89 9.86 25.74 6.60
CA GLN A 89 9.83 26.53 5.36
C GLN A 89 9.38 25.74 4.13
N SER A 90 8.89 26.44 3.10
CA SER A 90 8.62 25.84 1.79
C SER A 90 9.22 26.69 0.67
N ALA A 91 9.28 26.15 -0.56
CA ALA A 91 9.69 26.92 -1.72
C ALA A 91 8.54 27.79 -2.23
N ARG A 92 8.76 29.10 -2.37
CA ARG A 92 7.78 30.04 -2.90
C ARG A 92 8.22 30.59 -4.25
N VAL A 93 7.34 30.50 -5.24
CA VAL A 93 7.61 30.86 -6.65
C VAL A 93 6.59 31.90 -7.14
N ARG A 94 7.02 32.84 -7.99
CA ARG A 94 6.16 33.86 -8.63
C ARG A 94 6.45 33.99 -10.12
N ASN A 95 5.67 34.83 -10.82
CA ASN A 95 5.86 35.13 -12.25
C ASN A 95 5.89 33.82 -13.08
N SER A 96 6.97 33.61 -13.83
CA SER A 96 7.28 32.37 -14.55
C SER A 96 8.50 31.65 -13.96
N GLY A 97 8.66 31.72 -12.63
CA GLY A 97 9.77 31.14 -11.90
C GLY A 97 9.79 29.60 -11.92
N SER A 98 10.90 29.02 -11.47
CA SER A 98 11.14 27.58 -11.51
C SER A 98 12.01 27.06 -10.38
N LEU A 99 11.80 25.80 -10.01
CA LEU A 99 12.67 25.00 -9.14
C LEU A 99 13.33 23.90 -10.00
N THR A 100 14.66 23.86 -10.08
CA THR A 100 15.38 22.95 -11.00
C THR A 100 16.43 22.12 -10.26
N MET A 101 16.40 20.79 -10.40
CA MET A 101 17.44 19.91 -9.86
C MET A 101 18.78 20.13 -10.58
N ASN A 102 19.88 20.19 -9.80
CA ASN A 102 21.24 20.26 -10.33
C ASN A 102 21.98 18.89 -10.30
N PHE A 103 21.31 17.83 -9.86
CA PHE A 103 21.85 16.47 -9.76
C PHE A 103 20.93 15.47 -10.47
N ASN A 104 21.45 14.28 -10.78
CA ASN A 104 20.68 13.21 -11.40
C ASN A 104 20.15 12.25 -10.32
N ALA A 105 18.84 11.98 -10.34
CA ALA A 105 18.31 10.74 -9.78
C ALA A 105 18.67 9.60 -10.74
N THR A 106 19.45 8.62 -10.29
CA THR A 106 20.04 7.59 -11.18
C THR A 106 19.16 6.37 -11.40
N THR A 107 18.05 6.28 -10.66
CA THR A 107 17.16 5.11 -10.59
C THR A 107 15.87 5.30 -11.39
N GLY A 108 15.82 6.30 -12.27
CA GLY A 108 14.59 6.69 -12.95
C GLY A 108 13.60 7.41 -12.05
N ALA A 109 12.42 7.70 -12.60
CA ALA A 109 11.29 8.29 -11.90
C ALA A 109 9.98 7.61 -12.31
N GLY A 110 9.26 7.05 -11.34
CA GLY A 110 7.98 6.35 -11.46
C GLY A 110 6.84 7.33 -11.26
N ILE A 111 6.36 7.48 -10.03
CA ILE A 111 5.45 8.58 -9.65
C ILE A 111 6.27 9.71 -9.02
N VAL A 112 5.89 10.95 -9.33
CA VAL A 112 6.37 12.14 -8.61
C VAL A 112 5.16 12.82 -7.99
N THR A 113 5.19 13.07 -6.69
CA THR A 113 4.18 13.90 -6.03
C THR A 113 4.76 15.23 -5.60
N VAL A 114 3.96 16.27 -5.62
CA VAL A 114 4.35 17.62 -5.18
C VAL A 114 3.21 18.18 -4.34
N GLN A 115 3.47 18.61 -3.11
CA GLN A 115 2.50 19.40 -2.38
C GLN A 115 2.56 20.85 -2.84
N HIS A 116 1.40 21.46 -3.03
CA HIS A 116 1.28 22.82 -3.54
C HIS A 116 0.08 23.56 -2.94
N ALA A 117 0.21 24.88 -2.81
CA ALA A 117 -0.84 25.78 -2.34
C ALA A 117 -0.57 27.22 -2.82
N VAL A 118 -1.60 28.08 -2.83
CA VAL A 118 -1.41 29.53 -3.04
C VAL A 118 -0.79 30.16 -1.80
N TYR A 119 0.00 31.21 -1.99
CA TYR A 119 0.55 31.99 -0.89
C TYR A 119 -0.52 32.88 -0.26
N GLY A 120 -0.78 32.73 1.04
CA GLY A 120 -1.72 33.57 1.79
C GLY A 120 -3.09 33.70 1.08
N THR A 121 -3.39 34.91 0.60
CA THR A 121 -4.64 35.24 -0.10
C THR A 121 -4.42 35.52 -1.60
N ASP A 122 -3.26 35.15 -2.16
CA ASP A 122 -3.00 35.33 -3.59
C ASP A 122 -4.01 34.51 -4.42
N GLY A 123 -4.30 34.98 -5.64
CA GLY A 123 -5.19 34.28 -6.56
C GLY A 123 -4.58 32.98 -7.10
N SER A 124 -5.43 32.17 -7.76
CA SER A 124 -5.01 30.89 -8.32
C SER A 124 -3.80 31.02 -9.24
N SER A 125 -2.95 30.00 -9.24
CA SER A 125 -1.76 29.93 -10.09
C SER A 125 -1.64 28.58 -10.80
N THR A 126 -1.13 28.56 -12.03
CA THR A 126 -0.86 27.34 -12.79
C THR A 126 0.62 27.01 -12.81
N TRP A 127 0.93 25.71 -12.80
CA TRP A 127 2.29 25.20 -12.87
C TRP A 127 2.35 23.80 -13.49
N GLU A 128 3.55 23.38 -13.87
CA GLU A 128 3.80 22.13 -14.58
C GLU A 128 5.04 21.41 -14.04
N LEU A 129 5.04 20.07 -14.11
CA LEU A 129 6.22 19.24 -13.90
C LEU A 129 6.92 18.97 -15.23
N TRP A 130 8.24 19.11 -15.24
CA TRP A 130 9.11 18.90 -16.39
C TRP A 130 10.27 17.99 -16.01
N VAL A 131 10.68 17.13 -16.95
CA VAL A 131 11.71 16.10 -16.72
C VAL A 131 12.80 16.17 -17.79
N SER A 132 14.05 15.99 -17.38
CA SER A 132 15.22 15.86 -18.26
C SER A 132 15.89 14.49 -18.10
N GLN A 133 16.20 13.84 -19.23
CA GLN A 133 17.02 12.62 -19.31
C GLN A 133 18.46 12.87 -19.80
N ASN A 134 18.80 14.13 -20.08
CA ASN A 134 20.12 14.55 -20.59
C ASN A 134 20.81 15.54 -19.64
N SER A 135 20.70 15.27 -18.34
CA SER A 135 21.36 16.03 -17.27
C SER A 135 21.08 17.54 -17.31
N GLY A 136 19.86 17.93 -17.68
CA GLY A 136 19.39 19.32 -17.66
C GLY A 136 19.60 20.12 -18.95
N SER A 137 20.05 19.49 -20.05
CA SER A 137 20.23 20.18 -21.34
C SER A 137 18.90 20.49 -22.03
N SER A 138 17.91 19.60 -21.91
CA SER A 138 16.53 19.82 -22.35
C SER A 138 15.55 19.15 -21.41
N TYR A 139 14.32 19.67 -21.39
CA TYR A 139 13.25 19.19 -20.51
C TYR A 139 11.97 18.99 -21.32
N VAL A 140 11.19 17.97 -20.94
CA VAL A 140 9.87 17.64 -21.50
C VAL A 140 8.81 17.69 -20.39
N LYS A 141 7.63 18.23 -20.70
CA LYS A 141 6.50 18.29 -19.76
C LYS A 141 5.98 16.88 -19.46
N VAL A 142 5.63 16.63 -18.20
CA VAL A 142 4.99 15.39 -17.74
C VAL A 142 3.63 15.70 -17.11
N GLY A 143 2.61 14.93 -17.48
CA GLY A 143 1.25 15.06 -16.95
C GLY A 143 0.53 16.36 -17.35
N SER A 144 -0.54 16.66 -16.63
CA SER A 144 -1.37 17.85 -16.83
C SER A 144 -0.76 19.10 -16.19
N THR A 145 -1.21 20.28 -16.64
CA THR A 145 -0.99 21.53 -15.90
C THR A 145 -1.83 21.51 -14.63
N ILE A 146 -1.24 21.86 -13.49
CA ILE A 146 -1.93 21.91 -12.21
C ILE A 146 -2.32 23.35 -11.89
N THR A 147 -3.50 23.53 -11.32
CA THR A 147 -3.99 24.80 -10.79
C THR A 147 -4.02 24.75 -9.27
N SER A 148 -3.19 25.57 -8.62
CA SER A 148 -3.29 25.82 -7.18
C SER A 148 -4.33 26.90 -6.93
N SER A 149 -5.38 26.60 -6.16
CA SER A 149 -6.44 27.56 -5.81
C SER A 149 -6.75 27.62 -4.31
N SER A 150 -6.10 26.78 -3.50
CA SER A 150 -6.29 26.70 -2.04
C SER A 150 -5.03 27.16 -1.31
N ALA A 151 -5.19 27.80 -0.16
CA ALA A 151 -4.11 28.15 0.75
C ALA A 151 -3.70 26.98 1.68
N THR A 152 -4.41 25.85 1.61
CA THR A 152 -4.02 24.59 2.27
C THR A 152 -3.25 23.72 1.29
N LEU A 153 -2.18 23.07 1.76
CA LEU A 153 -1.39 22.14 0.93
C LEU A 153 -2.28 21.04 0.36
N SER A 154 -2.18 20.86 -0.95
CA SER A 154 -2.80 19.78 -1.72
C SER A 154 -1.73 19.04 -2.49
N THR A 155 -1.91 17.75 -2.74
CA THR A 155 -0.90 16.93 -3.43
C THR A 155 -1.28 16.73 -4.89
N ALA A 156 -0.42 17.15 -5.81
CA ALA A 156 -0.47 16.75 -7.21
C ALA A 156 0.39 15.49 -7.42
N SER A 157 -0.08 14.56 -8.24
CA SER A 157 0.62 13.31 -8.56
C SER A 157 0.81 13.18 -10.08
N PHE A 158 2.03 12.81 -10.49
CA PHE A 158 2.43 12.68 -11.89
C PHE A 158 3.03 11.30 -12.13
N THR A 159 2.46 10.55 -13.08
CA THR A 159 3.09 9.34 -13.60
C THR A 159 4.17 9.72 -14.62
N VAL A 160 5.44 9.54 -14.26
CA VAL A 160 6.62 9.85 -15.09
C VAL A 160 7.06 8.62 -15.88
N ASN A 161 7.28 7.48 -15.21
CA ASN A 161 7.71 6.21 -15.81
C ASN A 161 8.90 6.34 -16.78
N LEU A 162 9.95 7.03 -16.37
CA LEU A 162 11.19 7.18 -17.15
C LEU A 162 12.35 6.51 -16.43
N THR A 163 13.11 5.69 -17.16
CA THR A 163 14.30 5.01 -16.62
C THR A 163 15.56 5.88 -16.78
N GLY A 164 16.62 5.48 -16.09
CA GLY A 164 17.94 6.10 -16.19
C GLY A 164 18.06 7.40 -15.40
N ASN A 165 19.01 8.25 -15.80
CA ASN A 165 19.29 9.50 -15.10
C ASN A 165 18.18 10.53 -15.36
N ILE A 166 17.53 10.99 -14.30
CA ILE A 166 16.41 11.93 -14.34
C ILE A 166 16.73 13.20 -13.54
N ARG A 167 16.31 14.36 -14.07
CA ARG A 167 16.20 15.62 -13.32
C ARG A 167 14.79 16.18 -13.43
N LEU A 168 14.26 16.69 -12.32
CA LEU A 168 13.00 17.41 -12.28
C LEU A 168 13.20 18.92 -12.45
N GLN A 169 12.17 19.54 -12.99
CA GLN A 169 11.95 20.98 -12.94
C GLN A 169 10.47 21.27 -12.74
N ILE A 170 10.15 22.10 -11.74
CA ILE A 170 8.79 22.62 -11.53
C ILE A 170 8.76 24.03 -12.11
N ARG A 171 7.77 24.32 -12.96
CA ARG A 171 7.63 25.62 -13.63
C ARG A 171 6.28 26.24 -13.33
N LYS A 172 6.26 27.47 -12.83
CA LYS A 172 5.03 28.28 -12.80
C LYS A 172 4.75 28.81 -14.21
N THR A 173 3.52 28.71 -14.68
CA THR A 173 3.19 28.90 -16.11
C THR A 173 2.22 30.03 -16.42
N ASP A 174 1.49 30.55 -15.43
CA ASP A 174 0.51 31.62 -15.68
C ASP A 174 1.13 33.02 -15.87
N GLY A 175 2.42 33.21 -15.54
CA GLY A 175 3.13 34.49 -15.68
C GLY A 175 2.67 35.61 -14.74
N THR A 176 1.75 35.33 -13.82
CA THR A 176 1.19 36.30 -12.87
C THR A 176 2.13 36.54 -11.68
N THR A 177 1.96 37.69 -11.03
CA THR A 177 2.68 38.04 -9.80
C THR A 177 2.19 37.26 -8.57
N ASN A 178 1.06 36.53 -8.68
CA ASN A 178 0.59 35.63 -7.64
C ASN A 178 1.66 34.58 -7.34
N ARG A 179 1.74 34.17 -6.08
CA ARG A 179 2.74 33.21 -5.60
C ARG A 179 2.09 31.86 -5.32
N VAL A 180 2.89 30.82 -5.56
CA VAL A 180 2.57 29.43 -5.24
C VAL A 180 3.69 28.88 -4.37
N ASN A 181 3.31 28.14 -3.33
CA ASN A 181 4.22 27.40 -2.47
C ASN A 181 4.27 25.94 -2.93
N PHE A 182 5.47 25.36 -2.89
CA PHE A 182 5.74 23.96 -3.16
C PHE A 182 6.47 23.35 -1.97
N ASP A 183 6.04 22.17 -1.59
CA ASP A 183 6.58 21.42 -0.47
C ASP A 183 6.53 19.91 -0.72
N ASN A 184 7.24 19.12 0.10
CA ASN A 184 7.17 17.67 0.15
C ASN A 184 7.14 17.00 -1.23
N ILE A 185 8.14 17.29 -2.05
CA ILE A 185 8.29 16.62 -3.33
C ILE A 185 8.72 15.18 -3.04
N THR A 186 7.96 14.20 -3.50
CA THR A 186 8.37 12.79 -3.50
C THR A 186 8.69 12.38 -4.92
N MET A 187 9.64 11.46 -5.06
CA MET A 187 9.94 10.82 -6.33
C MET A 187 10.12 9.35 -6.04
N GLU A 188 9.38 8.53 -6.76
CA GLU A 188 9.56 7.11 -6.71
C GLU A 188 10.47 6.65 -7.87
N GLN A 189 11.22 5.56 -7.73
CA GLN A 189 12.16 5.03 -8.72
C GLN A 189 11.43 4.33 -9.86
N TYR A 190 12.07 4.19 -11.02
CA TYR A 190 11.52 3.45 -12.15
C TYR A 190 12.59 2.81 -13.02
N SER A 191 12.60 1.47 -13.06
CA SER A 191 13.60 0.67 -13.79
C SER A 191 13.13 0.11 -15.13
N GLY A 192 11.84 0.26 -15.49
CA GLY A 192 11.28 -0.21 -16.75
C GLY A 192 11.04 -1.72 -16.77
N GLY A 193 9.83 -2.15 -17.14
CA GLY A 193 9.48 -3.57 -17.16
C GLY A 193 10.09 -4.33 -18.33
N GLY A 194 11.05 -5.19 -18.02
CA GLY A 194 11.48 -6.28 -18.88
C GLY A 194 10.57 -7.51 -18.71
N THR A 195 10.05 -8.02 -19.82
CA THR A 195 9.26 -9.25 -19.90
C THR A 195 10.18 -10.47 -19.84
N GLY A 196 9.88 -11.43 -18.97
CA GLY A 196 10.19 -12.85 -19.16
C GLY A 196 11.43 -13.41 -18.46
N GLY A 197 11.19 -14.25 -17.45
CA GLY A 197 12.09 -15.36 -17.08
C GLY A 197 12.67 -15.32 -15.67
N GLY A 198 11.97 -15.96 -14.72
CA GLY A 198 12.50 -16.54 -13.48
C GLY A 198 13.63 -15.81 -12.75
N GLY A 199 13.28 -14.93 -11.81
CA GLY A 199 14.22 -14.31 -10.87
C GLY A 199 13.66 -13.03 -10.27
N THR A 200 13.27 -13.10 -8.99
CA THR A 200 13.05 -11.99 -8.02
C THR A 200 13.00 -10.57 -8.57
N THR A 201 11.79 -10.01 -8.72
CA THR A 201 11.56 -8.59 -9.00
C THR A 201 11.81 -7.77 -7.74
N THR A 202 12.93 -7.04 -7.68
CA THR A 202 13.34 -6.14 -6.59
C THR A 202 12.71 -4.74 -6.72
N GLY A 203 11.38 -4.66 -6.77
CA GLY A 203 10.66 -3.38 -6.66
C GLY A 203 10.22 -3.15 -5.22
N ALA A 204 10.29 -1.91 -4.72
CA ALA A 204 9.67 -1.59 -3.44
C ALA A 204 8.15 -1.81 -3.52
N LYS A 205 7.57 -2.01 -2.35
CA LYS A 205 6.16 -2.32 -2.17
C LYS A 205 5.62 -1.54 -0.99
N LYS A 206 4.34 -1.21 -1.06
CA LYS A 206 3.61 -0.51 -0.01
C LYS A 206 2.81 -1.50 0.82
N PHE A 207 3.05 -1.48 2.13
CA PHE A 207 2.34 -2.29 3.12
C PHE A 207 1.48 -1.36 3.98
N LEU A 208 0.21 -1.69 4.14
CA LEU A 208 -0.72 -1.00 5.02
C LEU A 208 -1.03 -1.92 6.20
N PHE A 209 -0.80 -1.43 7.41
CA PHE A 209 -1.11 -2.13 8.65
C PHE A 209 -2.40 -1.54 9.24
N ASP A 210 -3.37 -2.39 9.54
CA ASP A 210 -4.65 -1.95 10.06
C ASP A 210 -4.54 -1.49 11.52
N ALA A 211 -5.30 -0.45 11.84
CA ALA A 211 -5.55 -0.01 13.20
C ALA A 211 -7.01 0.44 13.38
N THR A 212 -7.90 0.02 12.47
CA THR A 212 -9.30 0.49 12.42
C THR A 212 -10.27 -0.43 13.15
N HIS A 213 -9.87 -1.67 13.45
CA HIS A 213 -10.70 -2.70 14.08
C HIS A 213 -10.19 -3.04 15.49
N ALA A 214 -9.84 -2.02 16.27
CA ALA A 214 -9.49 -2.11 17.68
C ALA A 214 -8.21 -2.94 18.00
N GLU A 215 -7.23 -2.88 17.10
CA GLU A 215 -5.90 -3.50 17.24
C GLU A 215 -5.11 -2.97 18.45
N THR A 216 -5.52 -1.83 19.02
CA THR A 216 -4.95 -1.26 20.25
C THR A 216 -5.81 -1.50 21.50
N ALA A 217 -6.76 -2.45 21.45
CA ALA A 217 -7.63 -2.75 22.59
C ALA A 217 -6.96 -3.66 23.63
N GLY A 218 -7.28 -3.44 24.90
CA GLY A 218 -6.72 -4.23 26.00
C GLY A 218 -5.19 -4.04 26.13
N ASN A 219 -4.45 -5.15 26.11
CA ASN A 219 -2.98 -5.15 26.15
C ASN A 219 -2.33 -5.20 24.76
N ALA A 220 -3.11 -5.05 23.70
CA ALA A 220 -2.60 -5.06 22.33
C ALA A 220 -2.19 -3.65 21.88
N ASP A 221 -1.21 -3.59 20.99
CA ASP A 221 -0.86 -2.40 20.23
C ASP A 221 -0.62 -2.76 18.77
N TRP A 222 -1.24 -3.80 18.19
CA TRP A 222 -0.83 -4.49 16.95
C TRP A 222 -0.73 -3.62 15.68
N VAL A 223 0.15 -2.63 15.70
CA VAL A 223 0.31 -1.53 14.76
C VAL A 223 1.80 -1.18 14.63
N LEU A 224 2.17 -0.39 13.63
CA LEU A 224 3.60 -0.09 13.43
C LEU A 224 4.17 0.81 14.53
N ASP A 225 3.34 1.69 15.08
CA ASP A 225 3.75 2.77 15.96
C ASP A 225 2.56 3.39 16.70
N VAL A 226 2.79 3.80 17.95
CA VAL A 226 1.82 4.47 18.81
C VAL A 226 2.48 5.66 19.51
N ASP A 227 2.01 6.86 19.20
CA ASP A 227 2.50 8.11 19.75
C ASP A 227 1.54 8.66 20.81
N GLY A 228 1.87 8.47 22.09
CA GLY A 228 1.05 8.98 23.18
C GLY A 228 -0.39 8.43 23.19
N GLY A 229 -0.56 7.18 22.77
CA GLY A 229 -1.86 6.50 22.66
C GLY A 229 -2.61 6.78 21.35
N VAL A 230 -1.97 7.44 20.38
CA VAL A 230 -2.54 7.70 19.05
C VAL A 230 -1.75 6.92 18.01
N VAL A 231 -2.44 6.22 17.11
CA VAL A 231 -1.81 5.55 15.97
C VAL A 231 -1.64 6.55 14.82
N PRO A 232 -0.43 7.04 14.52
CA PRO A 232 -0.24 7.95 13.39
C PRO A 232 -0.27 7.16 12.07
N ARG A 233 -0.76 7.77 10.99
CA ARG A 233 -0.69 7.18 9.64
C ARG A 233 0.75 6.84 9.26
N TYR A 234 1.66 7.79 9.48
CA TYR A 234 3.08 7.63 9.25
C TYR A 234 3.77 7.48 10.59
N PRO A 235 4.44 6.34 10.86
CA PRO A 235 5.19 6.14 12.09
C PRO A 235 6.19 7.26 12.36
N THR A 236 6.39 7.59 13.64
CA THR A 236 7.38 8.57 14.09
C THR A 236 8.41 7.93 15.04
N PRO A 237 9.71 8.23 14.88
CA PRO A 237 10.32 9.10 13.87
C PRO A 237 10.18 8.56 12.43
N ALA A 238 10.29 9.44 11.44
CA ALA A 238 9.96 9.09 10.06
C ALA A 238 10.76 7.89 9.52
N ALA A 239 10.09 7.01 8.76
CA ALA A 239 10.70 5.83 8.13
C ALA A 239 11.93 6.14 7.25
N SER A 240 12.03 7.36 6.69
CA SER A 240 13.20 7.81 5.92
C SER A 240 14.49 7.89 6.74
N GLY A 241 14.40 7.88 8.08
CA GLY A 241 15.55 7.78 8.99
C GLY A 241 16.04 6.35 9.22
N ILE A 242 15.33 5.33 8.72
CA ILE A 242 15.73 3.93 8.88
C ILE A 242 16.88 3.61 7.91
N THR A 243 17.93 3.04 8.46
CA THR A 243 19.12 2.55 7.74
C THR A 243 19.34 1.07 8.08
N SER A 244 20.31 0.44 7.41
CA SER A 244 20.68 -0.96 7.70
C SER A 244 21.05 -1.24 9.17
N THR A 245 21.51 -0.22 9.92
CA THR A 245 21.91 -0.34 11.33
C THR A 245 20.86 0.17 12.33
N THR A 246 19.73 0.68 11.86
CA THR A 246 18.67 1.16 12.75
C THR A 246 18.11 0.00 13.57
N ALA A 247 17.92 0.20 14.88
CA ALA A 247 17.37 -0.84 15.75
C ALA A 247 15.92 -1.20 15.36
N GLU A 248 15.51 -2.44 15.63
CA GLU A 248 14.12 -2.87 15.41
C GLU A 248 13.13 -2.13 16.32
N THR A 249 13.60 -1.62 17.46
CA THR A 249 12.85 -0.77 18.41
C THR A 249 12.78 0.70 17.97
N TYR A 250 12.80 0.98 16.66
CA TYR A 250 12.76 2.35 16.13
C TYR A 250 11.39 3.01 16.33
N TRP A 251 10.35 2.19 16.32
CA TRP A 251 8.97 2.53 16.65
C TRP A 251 8.49 1.64 17.80
N THR A 252 7.30 1.92 18.31
CA THR A 252 6.68 1.13 19.39
C THR A 252 5.22 0.82 19.09
N GLY A 253 4.87 -0.47 18.94
CA GLY A 253 3.53 -0.91 18.55
C GLY A 253 3.39 -2.43 18.41
N ALA A 254 4.21 -3.23 19.08
CA ALA A 254 4.20 -4.69 19.03
C ALA A 254 4.54 -5.32 17.66
N VAL A 255 4.28 -4.68 16.51
CA VAL A 255 4.71 -5.13 15.18
C VAL A 255 5.70 -4.15 14.53
N SER A 256 6.31 -3.26 15.33
CA SER A 256 7.26 -2.24 14.88
C SER A 256 8.49 -2.84 14.21
N ALA A 257 9.07 -3.90 14.77
CA ALA A 257 10.23 -4.60 14.24
C ALA A 257 9.97 -5.13 12.83
N TRP A 258 8.76 -5.63 12.57
CA TRP A 258 8.34 -6.06 11.24
C TRP A 258 8.31 -4.89 10.26
N GLY A 259 7.71 -3.78 10.66
CA GLY A 259 7.72 -2.54 9.89
C GLY A 259 9.12 -2.06 9.54
N VAL A 260 10.00 -1.98 10.56
CA VAL A 260 11.40 -1.58 10.39
C VAL A 260 12.15 -2.52 9.45
N ALA A 261 11.92 -3.84 9.56
CA ALA A 261 12.53 -4.82 8.69
C ALA A 261 12.07 -4.67 7.23
N LEU A 262 10.78 -4.40 6.98
CA LEU A 262 10.28 -4.09 5.64
C LEU A 262 10.92 -2.82 5.07
N VAL A 263 11.08 -1.77 5.88
CA VAL A 263 11.75 -0.53 5.45
C VAL A 263 13.22 -0.76 5.14
N LYS A 264 13.94 -1.57 5.92
CA LYS A 264 15.33 -1.96 5.62
C LYS A 264 15.46 -2.73 4.30
N LEU A 265 14.41 -3.45 3.90
CA LEU A 265 14.32 -4.12 2.59
C LEU A 265 13.92 -3.16 1.45
N GLY A 266 13.74 -1.87 1.75
CA GLY A 266 13.42 -0.83 0.77
C GLY A 266 11.93 -0.65 0.53
N HIS A 267 11.06 -1.19 1.38
CA HIS A 267 9.60 -1.05 1.27
C HIS A 267 9.08 0.14 2.08
N SER A 268 7.86 0.58 1.79
CA SER A 268 7.18 1.60 2.61
C SER A 268 6.06 0.97 3.42
N VAL A 269 5.87 1.48 4.63
CA VAL A 269 4.81 1.03 5.54
C VAL A 269 4.00 2.24 6.01
N GLU A 270 2.69 2.04 6.19
CA GLU A 270 1.78 3.02 6.78
C GLU A 270 0.83 2.27 7.73
N ASN A 271 0.43 2.93 8.83
CA ASN A 271 -0.77 2.49 9.56
C ASN A 271 -2.01 3.02 8.84
N LEU A 272 -3.12 2.31 8.96
CA LEU A 272 -4.47 2.79 8.69
C LEU A 272 -5.11 3.21 10.01
N PRO A 273 -5.08 4.51 10.39
CA PRO A 273 -5.48 4.92 11.73
C PRO A 273 -6.97 4.74 12.01
N VAL A 274 -7.32 4.54 13.28
CA VAL A 274 -8.70 4.52 13.80
C VAL A 274 -9.54 5.64 13.16
N GLY A 275 -10.73 5.28 12.67
CA GLY A 275 -11.67 6.20 12.02
C GLY A 275 -11.42 6.42 10.52
N THR A 276 -10.35 5.85 9.96
CA THR A 276 -10.16 5.77 8.51
C THR A 276 -10.98 4.62 7.93
N ALA A 277 -11.58 4.81 6.75
CA ALA A 277 -12.38 3.76 6.11
C ALA A 277 -11.50 2.79 5.31
N ILE A 278 -11.74 1.49 5.44
CA ILE A 278 -11.19 0.48 4.52
C ILE A 278 -12.00 0.50 3.22
N THR A 279 -11.40 1.03 2.15
CA THR A 279 -12.04 1.12 0.84
C THR A 279 -11.17 0.53 -0.26
N TYR A 280 -11.79 0.17 -1.39
CA TYR A 280 -11.08 -0.26 -2.59
C TYR A 280 -11.71 0.37 -3.84
N GLY A 281 -10.92 1.10 -4.63
CA GLY A 281 -11.36 1.83 -5.82
C GLY A 281 -11.95 3.22 -5.53
N ASN A 282 -11.81 3.73 -4.31
CA ASN A 282 -12.22 5.08 -3.94
C ASN A 282 -11.04 6.05 -4.06
N ALA A 283 -10.94 6.74 -5.20
CA ALA A 283 -9.86 7.70 -5.47
C ALA A 283 -9.81 8.90 -4.49
N SER A 284 -10.89 9.17 -3.76
CA SER A 284 -10.92 10.24 -2.75
C SER A 284 -10.35 9.80 -1.40
N ASN A 285 -10.14 8.50 -1.16
CA ASN A 285 -9.50 7.99 0.04
C ASN A 285 -7.97 7.90 -0.18
N PRO A 286 -7.16 8.72 0.51
CA PRO A 286 -5.69 8.69 0.37
C PRO A 286 -5.04 7.40 0.86
N GLN A 287 -5.78 6.57 1.60
CA GLN A 287 -5.37 5.25 2.06
C GLN A 287 -6.24 4.12 1.47
N ASP A 288 -6.89 4.37 0.33
CA ASP A 288 -7.61 3.32 -0.40
C ASP A 288 -6.67 2.13 -0.69
N LEU A 289 -7.16 0.91 -0.55
CA LEU A 289 -6.38 -0.30 -0.73
C LEU A 289 -5.78 -0.43 -2.14
N SER A 290 -6.33 0.25 -3.15
CA SER A 290 -5.73 0.30 -4.49
C SER A 290 -4.35 0.99 -4.54
N ASN A 291 -3.98 1.75 -3.51
CA ASN A 291 -2.68 2.40 -3.38
C ASN A 291 -1.63 1.52 -2.67
N TYR A 292 -1.97 0.30 -2.26
CA TYR A 292 -1.08 -0.58 -1.52
C TYR A 292 -0.93 -1.93 -2.20
N ASN A 293 0.16 -2.63 -1.91
CA ASN A 293 0.39 -3.99 -2.43
C ASN A 293 -0.05 -5.05 -1.43
N VAL A 294 0.12 -4.78 -0.14
CA VAL A 294 -0.23 -5.72 0.93
C VAL A 294 -1.00 -4.97 2.02
N PHE A 295 -2.10 -5.56 2.45
CA PHE A 295 -2.85 -5.16 3.63
C PHE A 295 -2.60 -6.21 4.74
N VAL A 296 -2.17 -5.74 5.90
CA VAL A 296 -1.87 -6.55 7.08
C VAL A 296 -2.88 -6.18 8.15
N VAL A 297 -3.57 -7.18 8.68
CA VAL A 297 -4.51 -6.99 9.79
C VAL A 297 -4.13 -7.98 10.87
N ASP A 298 -3.87 -7.45 12.06
CA ASP A 298 -3.43 -8.24 13.20
C ASP A 298 -4.46 -8.24 14.31
N GLU A 299 -5.02 -9.42 14.58
CA GLU A 299 -6.01 -9.67 15.62
C GLU A 299 -7.15 -8.61 15.61
N PRO A 300 -7.95 -8.53 14.52
CA PRO A 300 -9.07 -7.59 14.50
C PRO A 300 -10.01 -7.93 15.66
N ASN A 301 -10.40 -6.91 16.40
CA ASN A 301 -11.22 -6.97 17.61
C ASN A 301 -12.60 -6.32 17.40
N THR A 302 -12.91 -5.87 16.18
CA THR A 302 -14.25 -5.40 15.82
C THR A 302 -14.62 -5.94 14.44
N VAL A 303 -15.85 -6.42 14.29
CA VAL A 303 -16.33 -6.99 13.01
C VAL A 303 -16.27 -5.97 11.87
N PHE A 304 -15.72 -6.38 10.73
CA PHE A 304 -15.75 -5.60 9.49
C PHE A 304 -17.19 -5.33 9.03
N THR A 305 -17.47 -4.10 8.59
CA THR A 305 -18.73 -3.76 7.93
C THR A 305 -18.85 -4.47 6.58
N ALA A 306 -20.08 -4.58 6.06
CA ALA A 306 -20.31 -5.19 4.74
C ALA A 306 -19.54 -4.51 3.60
N ALA A 307 -19.34 -3.18 3.70
CA ALA A 307 -18.58 -2.42 2.71
C ALA A 307 -17.07 -2.74 2.78
N GLU A 308 -16.52 -2.83 3.99
CA GLU A 308 -15.09 -3.14 4.22
C GLU A 308 -14.78 -4.57 3.79
N LYS A 309 -15.63 -5.54 4.14
CA LYS A 309 -15.52 -6.92 3.63
C LYS A 309 -15.48 -6.95 2.10
N THR A 310 -16.36 -6.18 1.45
CA THR A 310 -16.40 -6.07 0.00
C THR A 310 -15.11 -5.43 -0.55
N ALA A 311 -14.57 -4.41 0.11
CA ALA A 311 -13.31 -3.77 -0.26
C ALA A 311 -12.11 -4.72 -0.14
N ILE A 312 -11.94 -5.38 1.01
CA ILE A 312 -10.85 -6.34 1.28
C ILE A 312 -10.88 -7.47 0.26
N LEU A 313 -12.04 -8.09 0.03
CA LEU A 313 -12.16 -9.21 -0.89
C LEU A 313 -11.90 -8.79 -2.34
N ASN A 314 -12.34 -7.61 -2.77
CA ASN A 314 -12.05 -7.10 -4.11
C ASN A 314 -10.59 -6.68 -4.27
N PHE A 315 -9.96 -6.13 -3.23
CA PHE A 315 -8.52 -5.85 -3.21
C PHE A 315 -7.71 -7.12 -3.48
N VAL A 316 -7.98 -8.20 -2.73
CA VAL A 316 -7.32 -9.49 -2.95
C VAL A 316 -7.65 -10.05 -4.34
N LYS A 317 -8.94 -10.10 -4.71
CA LYS A 317 -9.37 -10.62 -6.03
C LYS A 317 -8.62 -9.97 -7.19
N ASN A 318 -8.37 -8.68 -7.10
CA ASN A 318 -7.72 -7.86 -8.13
C ASN A 318 -6.19 -7.74 -7.96
N GLY A 319 -5.58 -8.59 -7.14
CA GLY A 319 -4.14 -8.78 -7.15
C GLY A 319 -3.40 -8.31 -5.91
N GLY A 320 -4.10 -7.76 -4.92
CA GLY A 320 -3.55 -7.40 -3.61
C GLY A 320 -3.14 -8.63 -2.79
N GLY A 321 -2.24 -8.40 -1.83
CA GLY A 321 -1.85 -9.36 -0.81
C GLY A 321 -2.58 -9.09 0.50
N LEU A 322 -3.18 -10.11 1.13
CA LEU A 322 -3.74 -9.99 2.48
C LEU A 322 -2.96 -10.86 3.46
N CYS A 323 -2.43 -10.25 4.51
CA CYS A 323 -1.88 -10.95 5.67
C CYS A 323 -2.91 -10.93 6.79
N MET A 324 -3.44 -12.10 7.11
CA MET A 324 -4.44 -12.31 8.16
C MET A 324 -3.73 -12.88 9.38
N ILE A 325 -3.74 -12.16 10.49
CA ILE A 325 -3.27 -12.69 11.76
C ILE A 325 -4.49 -12.76 12.68
N SER A 326 -4.71 -13.95 13.22
CA SER A 326 -5.73 -14.22 14.22
C SER A 326 -5.04 -14.44 15.56
N ASP A 327 -5.84 -14.60 16.60
CA ASP A 327 -5.40 -15.06 17.91
C ASP A 327 -6.29 -16.24 18.35
N HIS A 328 -6.42 -16.50 19.65
CA HIS A 328 -7.20 -17.60 20.23
C HIS A 328 -8.70 -17.32 20.40
N ASP A 329 -9.46 -18.37 20.73
CA ASP A 329 -10.75 -18.26 21.40
C ASP A 329 -10.59 -17.47 22.72
N ILE A 330 -11.49 -16.51 23.00
CA ILE A 330 -11.36 -15.54 24.10
C ILE A 330 -10.28 -14.46 23.83
N SER A 331 -10.10 -14.06 22.57
CA SER A 331 -9.27 -12.91 22.18
C SER A 331 -10.05 -11.59 22.08
N ASP A 332 -11.32 -11.55 22.50
CA ASP A 332 -12.12 -10.32 22.62
C ASP A 332 -11.52 -9.34 23.65
N ARG A 333 -10.65 -8.42 23.18
CA ARG A 333 -9.94 -7.42 23.98
C ARG A 333 -10.78 -6.17 24.27
N ASN A 334 -11.82 -5.90 23.48
CA ASN A 334 -12.66 -4.71 23.62
C ASN A 334 -14.03 -5.00 24.28
N ASN A 335 -14.30 -6.27 24.59
CA ASN A 335 -15.53 -6.78 25.19
C ASN A 335 -16.79 -6.55 24.34
N ASP A 336 -16.67 -6.60 23.01
CA ASP A 336 -17.81 -6.47 22.09
C ASP A 336 -18.48 -7.81 21.73
N GLY A 337 -17.94 -8.92 22.24
CA GLY A 337 -18.44 -10.28 22.06
C GLY A 337 -17.86 -11.02 20.85
N TRP A 338 -16.83 -10.47 20.20
CA TRP A 338 -16.19 -11.09 19.05
C TRP A 338 -14.71 -11.39 19.27
N ASP A 339 -14.35 -12.66 19.13
CA ASP A 339 -12.96 -13.08 19.04
C ASP A 339 -12.41 -12.94 17.61
N SER A 340 -11.12 -12.70 17.48
CA SER A 340 -10.47 -12.51 16.17
C SER A 340 -10.66 -13.70 15.19
N PRO A 341 -10.67 -15.00 15.61
CA PRO A 341 -11.03 -16.08 14.69
C PRO A 341 -12.46 -15.97 14.15
N ALA A 342 -13.40 -15.52 14.99
CA ALA A 342 -14.81 -15.35 14.61
C ALA A 342 -14.97 -14.20 13.61
N ILE A 343 -14.26 -13.09 13.80
CA ILE A 343 -14.25 -11.95 12.88
C ILE A 343 -13.72 -12.36 11.50
N TRP A 344 -12.61 -13.10 11.46
CA TRP A 344 -12.10 -13.64 10.20
C TRP A 344 -13.06 -14.62 9.53
N ASN A 345 -13.70 -15.50 10.28
CA ASN A 345 -14.71 -16.40 9.74
C ASN A 345 -15.96 -15.65 9.22
N ASP A 346 -16.33 -14.53 9.84
CA ASP A 346 -17.43 -13.67 9.39
C ASP A 346 -17.08 -12.94 8.07
N LEU A 347 -15.84 -12.46 7.88
CA LEU A 347 -15.37 -12.02 6.55
C LEU A 347 -15.53 -13.12 5.50
N MET A 348 -15.18 -14.36 5.85
CA MET A 348 -15.17 -15.50 4.93
C MET A 348 -16.57 -16.00 4.57
N THR A 349 -17.53 -15.93 5.50
CA THR A 349 -18.86 -16.56 5.35
C THR A 349 -19.98 -15.56 5.12
N ASN A 350 -19.85 -14.33 5.62
CA ASN A 350 -20.89 -13.30 5.62
C ASN A 350 -20.43 -12.07 4.82
N ASN A 351 -20.19 -12.29 3.53
CA ASN A 351 -19.83 -11.25 2.55
C ASN A 351 -20.65 -11.42 1.25
N SER A 352 -20.68 -10.39 0.42
CA SER A 352 -21.43 -10.36 -0.84
C SER A 352 -20.61 -10.75 -2.08
N VAL A 353 -19.31 -11.01 -1.93
CA VAL A 353 -18.38 -11.21 -3.06
C VAL A 353 -18.28 -12.69 -3.44
N GLN A 354 -17.94 -13.54 -2.48
CA GLN A 354 -17.85 -15.00 -2.67
C GLN A 354 -17.83 -15.69 -1.30
N ALA A 355 -18.59 -16.77 -1.16
CA ALA A 355 -18.53 -17.62 0.03
C ALA A 355 -17.17 -18.33 0.12
N ASN A 356 -16.51 -18.22 1.28
CA ASN A 356 -15.23 -18.84 1.61
C ASN A 356 -14.17 -18.67 0.50
N PRO A 357 -13.82 -17.42 0.12
CA PRO A 357 -12.99 -17.14 -1.05
C PRO A 357 -11.57 -17.68 -0.94
N PHE A 358 -11.04 -17.81 0.28
CA PHE A 358 -9.69 -18.28 0.56
C PHE A 358 -9.62 -19.78 0.91
N GLY A 359 -10.76 -20.46 1.09
CA GLY A 359 -10.81 -21.92 1.18
C GLY A 359 -10.36 -22.52 2.52
N PHE A 360 -10.55 -21.80 3.62
CA PHE A 360 -10.25 -22.24 4.99
C PHE A 360 -11.16 -21.52 6.01
N SER A 361 -11.20 -22.04 7.23
CA SER A 361 -11.76 -21.40 8.42
C SER A 361 -10.73 -21.40 9.54
N ILE A 362 -10.86 -20.47 10.48
CA ILE A 362 -10.04 -20.44 11.71
C ILE A 362 -10.87 -21.06 12.83
N ASP A 363 -10.36 -22.10 13.47
CA ASP A 363 -11.07 -22.82 14.53
C ASP A 363 -10.99 -22.02 15.84
N LEU A 364 -12.12 -21.86 16.54
CA LEU A 364 -12.13 -21.29 17.89
C LEU A 364 -11.44 -22.25 18.86
N THR A 365 -10.14 -22.04 19.05
CA THR A 365 -9.24 -22.86 19.84
C THR A 365 -8.25 -21.96 20.56
N ASN A 366 -7.65 -22.46 21.63
CA ASN A 366 -6.60 -21.78 22.38
C ASN A 366 -5.47 -22.78 22.63
N ILE A 367 -4.37 -22.65 21.89
CA ILE A 367 -3.25 -23.58 21.92
C ILE A 367 -1.94 -22.88 22.25
N VAL A 368 -1.11 -23.56 23.04
CA VAL A 368 0.25 -23.13 23.38
C VAL A 368 1.19 -24.27 23.02
N GLU A 369 2.07 -24.05 22.05
CA GLU A 369 3.06 -25.04 21.63
C GLU A 369 4.17 -24.45 20.78
N THR A 370 5.30 -25.15 20.69
CA THR A 370 6.29 -24.95 19.62
C THR A 370 6.22 -26.15 18.69
N SER A 371 6.01 -25.90 17.40
CA SER A 371 5.93 -26.93 16.38
C SER A 371 7.05 -26.80 15.35
N SER A 372 7.70 -27.91 15.04
CA SER A 372 8.60 -28.09 13.90
C SER A 372 7.96 -28.88 12.77
N ASN A 373 6.64 -29.10 12.83
CA ASN A 373 5.86 -29.82 11.83
C ASN A 373 5.59 -28.91 10.61
N VAL A 374 6.67 -28.54 9.93
CA VAL A 374 6.68 -27.68 8.75
C VAL A 374 6.50 -28.54 7.49
N LEU A 375 5.75 -28.03 6.51
CA LEU A 375 5.62 -28.65 5.19
C LEU A 375 7.01 -28.88 4.59
N ALA A 376 7.31 -30.13 4.25
CA ALA A 376 8.54 -30.47 3.54
C ALA A 376 8.45 -29.97 2.09
N SER A 377 8.99 -28.79 1.82
CA SER A 377 9.06 -28.19 0.50
C SER A 377 10.35 -27.40 0.35
N SER A 378 11.04 -27.55 -0.79
CA SER A 378 12.20 -26.73 -1.15
C SER A 378 11.85 -25.54 -2.05
N THR A 379 10.61 -25.47 -2.54
CA THR A 379 10.15 -24.47 -3.52
C THR A 379 9.14 -23.49 -2.93
N ASN A 380 8.57 -23.79 -1.77
CA ASN A 380 7.67 -22.87 -1.09
C ASN A 380 8.47 -21.66 -0.57
N THR A 381 8.24 -20.49 -1.16
CA THR A 381 8.99 -19.26 -0.86
C THR A 381 8.54 -18.57 0.42
N ILE A 382 7.39 -18.94 1.01
CA ILE A 382 7.04 -18.52 2.37
C ILE A 382 7.93 -19.25 3.38
N LEU A 383 8.17 -20.54 3.17
CA LEU A 383 8.98 -21.38 4.07
C LEU A 383 10.49 -21.31 3.79
N ASN A 384 10.91 -20.98 2.57
CA ASN A 384 12.33 -20.96 2.15
C ASN A 384 12.66 -19.71 1.32
N GLY A 385 12.05 -18.58 1.67
CA GLY A 385 12.21 -17.33 0.93
C GLY A 385 13.55 -16.66 1.19
N SER A 386 13.68 -15.46 0.62
CA SER A 386 14.90 -14.65 0.71
C SER A 386 15.35 -14.31 2.13
N GLN A 387 14.45 -14.40 3.12
CA GLN A 387 14.74 -14.11 4.52
C GLN A 387 15.25 -15.34 5.28
N GLY A 388 15.30 -16.49 4.61
CA GLY A 388 15.81 -17.75 5.13
C GLY A 388 14.70 -18.75 5.44
N ALA A 389 15.13 -19.95 5.85
CA ALA A 389 14.24 -21.06 6.12
C ALA A 389 13.46 -20.91 7.44
N VAL A 390 12.17 -21.21 7.37
CA VAL A 390 11.25 -21.38 8.52
C VAL A 390 11.32 -22.83 8.96
N THR A 391 11.79 -23.06 10.19
CA THR A 391 11.99 -24.42 10.73
C THR A 391 11.08 -24.77 11.90
N GLN A 392 10.49 -23.76 12.54
CA GLN A 392 9.62 -23.92 13.69
C GLN A 392 8.74 -22.67 13.87
N LEU A 393 7.62 -22.85 14.55
CA LEU A 393 6.67 -21.80 14.91
C LEU A 393 6.17 -22.06 16.33
N LYS A 394 6.17 -21.05 17.19
CA LYS A 394 5.62 -21.13 18.54
C LYS A 394 4.40 -20.25 18.68
N PHE A 395 3.34 -20.83 19.22
CA PHE A 395 2.13 -20.13 19.63
C PHE A 395 2.10 -19.99 21.16
N SER A 396 1.68 -18.81 21.62
CA SER A 396 1.55 -18.44 23.04
C SER A 396 0.11 -18.10 23.43
N ASN A 397 -0.84 -18.73 22.71
CA ASN A 397 -2.30 -18.76 22.85
C ASN A 397 -2.90 -18.53 21.46
N GLY A 398 -2.76 -19.48 20.54
CA GLY A 398 -3.25 -19.32 19.17
C GLY A 398 -4.49 -20.17 18.85
N ALA A 399 -5.07 -19.92 17.69
CA ALA A 399 -6.06 -20.76 17.05
C ALA A 399 -5.46 -21.68 15.97
N THR A 400 -6.13 -22.80 15.71
CA THR A 400 -5.83 -23.64 14.53
C THR A 400 -6.66 -23.22 13.32
N ILE A 401 -6.25 -23.68 12.14
CA ILE A 401 -6.94 -23.47 10.87
C ILE A 401 -7.40 -24.83 10.33
N THR A 402 -8.60 -24.83 9.76
CA THR A 402 -9.15 -25.95 8.99
C THR A 402 -9.26 -25.57 7.52
N LYS A 403 -8.52 -26.29 6.67
CA LYS A 403 -8.61 -26.18 5.21
C LYS A 403 -9.90 -26.83 4.71
N THR A 404 -10.61 -26.14 3.80
CA THR A 404 -11.70 -26.73 3.03
C THR A 404 -11.15 -27.72 1.98
N SER A 405 -11.68 -28.95 1.97
CA SER A 405 -11.23 -29.98 1.01
C SER A 405 -11.43 -29.52 -0.44
N GLY A 406 -10.43 -29.76 -1.29
CA GLY A 406 -10.43 -29.34 -2.70
C GLY A 406 -10.16 -27.85 -2.94
N SER A 407 -9.96 -27.04 -1.90
CA SER A 407 -9.61 -25.62 -2.06
C SER A 407 -8.14 -25.41 -2.43
N VAL A 408 -7.85 -24.20 -2.91
CA VAL A 408 -6.48 -23.73 -3.25
C VAL A 408 -5.63 -23.39 -2.03
N ALA A 409 -6.20 -23.40 -0.82
CA ALA A 409 -5.44 -23.18 0.41
C ALA A 409 -4.34 -24.25 0.54
N THR A 410 -3.15 -23.82 0.94
CA THR A 410 -1.97 -24.65 1.12
C THR A 410 -1.51 -24.50 2.56
N PRO A 411 -1.72 -25.51 3.42
CA PRO A 411 -1.20 -25.50 4.78
C PRO A 411 0.34 -25.52 4.77
N LEU A 412 0.95 -24.82 5.73
CA LEU A 412 2.41 -24.63 5.76
C LEU A 412 3.03 -25.20 7.03
N VAL A 413 2.37 -25.06 8.18
CA VAL A 413 2.81 -25.60 9.47
C VAL A 413 1.60 -26.17 10.18
N TRP A 414 1.76 -27.32 10.85
CA TRP A 414 0.73 -27.96 11.67
C TRP A 414 1.14 -27.99 13.13
N ARG A 415 0.21 -28.34 14.02
CA ARG A 415 0.54 -28.69 15.41
C ARG A 415 1.57 -29.82 15.47
N ALA A 416 2.41 -29.81 16.50
CA ALA A 416 3.61 -30.64 16.63
C ALA A 416 3.34 -32.14 16.51
N THR A 417 2.22 -32.61 17.06
CA THR A 417 1.84 -34.03 17.08
C THR A 417 0.79 -34.41 16.03
N SER A 418 0.34 -33.45 15.21
CA SER A 418 -0.69 -33.70 14.20
C SER A 418 -0.10 -34.31 12.93
N ALA A 419 -0.86 -35.20 12.30
CA ALA A 419 -0.55 -35.59 10.92
C ALA A 419 -0.76 -34.39 9.99
N GLN A 420 0.13 -34.20 9.01
CA GLN A 420 -0.06 -33.18 7.98
C GLN A 420 -1.31 -33.50 7.15
N GLY A 421 -2.26 -32.57 7.13
CA GLY A 421 -3.58 -32.74 6.55
C GLY A 421 -4.40 -31.45 6.52
N ASN A 422 -5.73 -31.57 6.56
CA ASN A 422 -6.63 -30.42 6.42
C ASN A 422 -6.98 -29.71 7.74
N THR A 423 -6.57 -30.22 8.90
CA THR A 423 -6.93 -29.67 10.22
C THR A 423 -5.69 -29.46 11.06
N ASN A 424 -5.82 -28.77 12.21
CA ASN A 424 -4.71 -28.48 13.13
C ASN A 424 -3.56 -27.73 12.46
N ILE A 425 -3.88 -26.83 11.53
CA ILE A 425 -2.92 -26.02 10.79
C ILE A 425 -2.62 -24.76 11.62
N LEU A 426 -1.36 -24.35 11.73
CA LEU A 426 -0.96 -23.13 12.43
C LEU A 426 -0.88 -21.93 11.49
N CYS A 427 -0.40 -22.15 10.26
CA CYS A 427 -0.43 -21.14 9.20
C CYS A 427 -0.62 -21.76 7.81
N ALA A 428 -1.21 -20.99 6.91
CA ALA A 428 -1.51 -21.40 5.55
C ALA A 428 -1.37 -20.24 4.56
N SER A 429 -1.21 -20.56 3.28
CA SER A 429 -1.35 -19.61 2.18
C SER A 429 -2.54 -19.94 1.31
N SER A 430 -3.10 -18.98 0.60
CA SER A 430 -4.15 -19.17 -0.40
C SER A 430 -4.07 -18.11 -1.50
N THR A 431 -4.95 -18.22 -2.49
CA THR A 431 -5.09 -17.24 -3.58
C THR A 431 -6.56 -16.98 -3.85
N PHE A 432 -6.91 -15.75 -4.20
CA PHE A 432 -8.23 -15.40 -4.67
C PHE A 432 -8.13 -14.42 -5.83
N GLY A 433 -8.76 -14.75 -6.95
CA GLY A 433 -8.51 -14.06 -8.21
C GLY A 433 -7.02 -14.09 -8.57
N THR A 434 -6.39 -12.92 -8.66
CA THR A 434 -4.94 -12.79 -8.93
C THR A 434 -4.12 -12.40 -7.69
N GLY A 435 -4.76 -12.30 -6.53
CA GLY A 435 -4.13 -11.96 -5.25
C GLY A 435 -3.66 -13.16 -4.46
N ARG A 436 -2.98 -12.86 -3.36
CA ARG A 436 -2.32 -13.81 -2.47
C ARG A 436 -2.80 -13.58 -1.05
N VAL A 437 -2.97 -14.64 -0.28
CA VAL A 437 -3.40 -14.59 1.12
C VAL A 437 -2.47 -15.43 1.95
N PHE A 438 -2.04 -14.90 3.09
CA PHE A 438 -1.34 -15.65 4.14
C PHE A 438 -2.13 -15.50 5.43
N VAL A 439 -2.29 -16.59 6.15
CA VAL A 439 -2.97 -16.62 7.44
C VAL A 439 -2.12 -17.34 8.48
N ILE A 440 -2.08 -16.80 9.68
CA ILE A 440 -1.47 -17.40 10.87
C ILE A 440 -2.45 -17.26 12.05
N GLY A 441 -2.54 -18.30 12.87
CA GLY A 441 -3.52 -18.39 13.96
C GLY A 441 -3.13 -17.73 15.28
N ASP A 442 -2.02 -17.00 15.34
CA ASP A 442 -1.53 -16.36 16.59
C ASP A 442 -0.77 -15.08 16.23
N SER A 443 -0.97 -14.02 17.03
CA SER A 443 -0.29 -12.73 16.93
C SER A 443 1.05 -12.71 17.66
N SER A 444 1.24 -13.56 18.68
CA SER A 444 2.49 -13.63 19.45
C SER A 444 3.77 -13.88 18.62
N PRO A 445 3.76 -14.61 17.49
CA PRO A 445 4.93 -14.69 16.62
C PRO A 445 5.36 -13.34 15.99
N ALA A 446 4.44 -12.38 15.86
CA ALA A 446 4.72 -11.05 15.31
C ALA A 446 5.16 -10.04 16.38
N ASP A 447 4.75 -10.25 17.64
CA ASP A 447 5.02 -9.36 18.79
C ASP A 447 6.53 -9.13 19.00
N ASP A 448 6.98 -7.89 18.97
CA ASP A 448 8.37 -7.50 19.17
C ASP A 448 8.69 -7.06 20.61
N GLY A 449 7.69 -7.12 21.50
CA GLY A 449 7.81 -6.72 22.90
C GLY A 449 7.84 -5.20 23.10
N THR A 450 7.50 -4.40 22.08
CA THR A 450 7.28 -2.96 22.19
C THR A 450 5.79 -2.66 22.29
N GLY A 451 5.43 -1.56 22.96
CA GLY A 451 4.03 -1.19 23.11
C GLY A 451 3.85 0.07 23.95
N SER A 452 2.62 0.55 23.98
CA SER A 452 2.14 1.65 24.80
C SER A 452 2.43 1.38 26.29
N PRO A 453 2.77 2.42 27.09
CA PRO A 453 2.98 2.26 28.52
C PRO A 453 1.77 1.62 29.22
N GLY A 454 2.01 0.51 29.92
CA GLY A 454 0.97 -0.23 30.64
C GLY A 454 0.53 -1.53 29.95
N ASN A 455 0.85 -1.70 28.66
CA ASN A 455 0.59 -2.93 27.95
C ASN A 455 1.60 -4.02 28.33
N THR A 456 1.13 -5.26 28.32
CA THR A 456 1.96 -6.45 28.56
C THR A 456 2.15 -7.18 27.23
N VAL A 457 3.25 -6.86 26.57
CA VAL A 457 3.70 -7.42 25.27
C VAL A 457 4.94 -8.28 25.46
N TYR A 458 5.24 -9.16 24.51
CA TYR A 458 6.30 -10.18 24.60
C TYR A 458 7.15 -10.25 23.32
N PRO A 459 8.47 -10.47 23.39
CA PRO A 459 9.35 -10.40 22.23
C PRO A 459 9.31 -11.68 21.34
N GLY A 460 8.14 -12.11 20.91
CA GLY A 460 7.96 -13.29 20.06
C GLY A 460 8.67 -13.22 18.71
N TRP A 461 8.78 -12.04 18.09
CA TRP A 461 9.51 -11.76 16.84
C TRP A 461 10.94 -12.31 16.87
N THR A 462 11.60 -12.14 18.02
CA THR A 462 13.00 -12.55 18.24
C THR A 462 13.14 -13.80 19.09
N GLU A 463 12.07 -14.25 19.76
CA GLU A 463 12.08 -15.45 20.61
C GLU A 463 12.54 -16.69 19.81
N ILE A 464 12.06 -16.80 18.57
CA ILE A 464 12.42 -17.85 17.64
C ILE A 464 12.85 -17.22 16.33
N ALA A 465 14.07 -17.55 15.87
CA ALA A 465 14.64 -17.01 14.63
C ALA A 465 13.77 -17.26 13.38
N SER A 466 12.84 -18.21 13.42
CA SER A 466 11.90 -18.52 12.32
C SER A 466 10.68 -17.59 12.28
N HIS A 467 10.35 -16.88 13.36
CA HIS A 467 9.18 -16.00 13.42
C HIS A 467 9.33 -14.80 12.49
N ALA A 468 10.38 -14.00 12.66
CA ALA A 468 10.70 -12.91 11.74
C ALA A 468 10.80 -13.38 10.27
N LYS A 469 11.41 -14.54 10.03
CA LYS A 469 11.54 -15.11 8.68
C LYS A 469 10.20 -15.45 8.05
N LEU A 470 9.29 -16.05 8.83
CA LEU A 470 7.96 -16.41 8.35
C LEU A 470 7.18 -15.16 7.94
N HIS A 471 7.12 -14.14 8.79
CA HIS A 471 6.41 -12.89 8.50
C HIS A 471 7.01 -12.18 7.30
N LEU A 472 8.33 -12.02 7.25
CA LEU A 472 8.96 -11.32 6.13
C LEU A 472 8.87 -12.11 4.82
N ASN A 473 9.06 -13.43 4.83
CA ASN A 473 8.84 -14.24 3.63
C ASN A 473 7.37 -14.20 3.18
N ALA A 474 6.41 -14.25 4.11
CA ALA A 474 5.00 -14.10 3.80
C ALA A 474 4.72 -12.71 3.18
N SER A 475 5.21 -11.63 3.78
CA SER A 475 5.11 -10.26 3.24
C SER A 475 5.65 -10.15 1.82
N LEU A 476 6.85 -10.66 1.57
CA LEU A 476 7.49 -10.59 0.25
C LEU A 476 6.74 -11.45 -0.78
N TRP A 477 6.22 -12.61 -0.36
CA TRP A 477 5.38 -13.43 -1.22
C TRP A 477 4.04 -12.76 -1.52
N LEU A 478 3.36 -12.19 -0.53
CA LEU A 478 2.13 -11.41 -0.71
C LEU A 478 2.34 -10.25 -1.69
N ALA A 479 3.48 -9.58 -1.59
CA ALA A 479 3.87 -8.46 -2.44
C ALA A 479 4.41 -8.87 -3.83
N LYS A 480 4.42 -10.19 -4.13
CA LYS A 480 4.86 -10.78 -5.40
C LYS A 480 6.34 -10.55 -5.73
N LEU A 481 7.18 -10.48 -4.70
CA LEU A 481 8.63 -10.31 -4.81
C LEU A 481 9.39 -11.65 -4.87
N GLN A 482 8.68 -12.75 -4.58
CA GLN A 482 9.18 -14.13 -4.64
C GLN A 482 8.09 -15.15 -4.98
#